data_AF-A0A2G9CIC8-F1
#
_entry.id   AF-A0A2G9CIC8-F1
#
_cell.length_a   1.000
_cell.length_b   1.000
_cell.length_c   1.000
_cell.angle_alpha   90.00
_cell.angle_beta   90.00
_cell.angle_gamma   90.00
#
_symmetry.space_group_name_H-M   'P 1'
#
loop_
_entity.id
_entity.type
_entity.pdbx_description
1 polymer ?
#
loop_
_entity_poly.entity_id
_entity_poly.type
_entity_poly.pdbx_seq_one_letter_code
_entity_poly.pdbx_strand_id
1 'polypeptide(L)' 'MRDPARIDEILAALRAAWQESPDLRLGQLIVDAVRPTQPCPEVFHVQDEGLLERLTEYHETMGGAKQVMDSGRN' A
#
# COMPACT_ATOMS: atom_id res chain seq x y z
N MET A 1 -9.07 -12.32 -11.99
CA MET A 1 -7.74 -11.75 -11.70
C MET A 1 -7.77 -10.29 -12.14
N ARG A 2 -7.25 -9.35 -11.34
CA ARG A 2 -7.19 -7.93 -11.74
C ARG A 2 -5.99 -7.71 -12.68
N ASP A 3 -6.11 -6.77 -13.62
CA ASP A 3 -5.01 -6.38 -14.52
C ASP A 3 -3.82 -5.82 -13.71
N PRO A 4 -2.59 -6.34 -13.88
CA PRO A 4 -1.39 -5.75 -13.28
C PRO A 4 -1.08 -4.32 -13.73
N ALA A 5 -1.43 -3.93 -14.96
CA ALA A 5 -1.11 -2.60 -15.50
C ALA A 5 -1.72 -1.45 -14.68
N ARG A 6 -2.84 -1.70 -13.99
CA ARG A 6 -3.48 -0.73 -13.09
C ARG A 6 -2.57 -0.29 -11.92
N ILE A 7 -1.55 -1.09 -11.58
CA ILE A 7 -0.67 -0.79 -10.44
C ILE A 7 0.16 0.46 -10.74
N ASP A 8 0.78 0.52 -11.92
CA ASP A 8 1.64 1.65 -12.30
C ASP A 8 0.85 2.95 -12.41
N GLU A 9 -0.37 2.88 -12.95
CA GLU A 9 -1.28 4.03 -13.03
C GLU A 9 -1.63 4.58 -11.64
N ILE A 10 -1.99 3.70 -10.70
CA ILE A 10 -2.30 4.08 -9.31
C ILE A 10 -1.07 4.68 -8.63
N LEU A 11 0.12 4.10 -8.82
CA LEU A 11 1.36 4.62 -8.23
C LEU A 11 1.73 6.00 -8.79
N ALA A 12 1.51 6.24 -10.08
CA ALA A 12 1.74 7.54 -10.70
C ALA A 12 0.81 8.62 -10.13
N ALA A 13 -0.49 8.33 -10.04
CA ALA A 13 -1.47 9.25 -9.46
C ALA A 13 -1.20 9.53 -7.98
N LEU A 14 -0.85 8.49 -7.22
CA LEU A 14 -0.50 8.61 -5.81
C LEU A 14 0.73 9.52 -5.62
N ARG A 15 1.79 9.30 -6.40
CA ARG A 15 3.00 10.12 -6.34
C ARG A 15 2.70 11.60 -6.62
N ALA A 16 1.93 11.88 -7.67
CA ALA A 16 1.58 13.26 -8.03
C ALA A 16 0.79 13.94 -6.91
N ALA A 17 -0.24 13.27 -6.37
CA ALA A 17 -1.04 13.82 -5.28
C ALA A 17 -0.22 14.07 -4.01
N TRP A 18 0.72 13.18 -3.69
CA TRP A 18 1.56 13.30 -2.50
C TRP A 18 2.60 14.42 -2.63
N GLN A 19 3.14 14.63 -3.83
CA GLN A 19 4.08 15.73 -4.11
C GLN A 19 3.42 17.11 -3.94
N GLU A 20 2.13 17.24 -4.24
CA GLU A 20 1.34 18.46 -4.02
C GLU A 20 0.96 18.68 -2.55
N SER A 21 1.15 17.68 -1.68
CA SER A 21 0.77 17.72 -0.26
C SER A 21 1.79 16.99 0.62
N PRO A 22 3.05 17.49 0.68
CA PRO A 22 4.16 16.77 1.33
C PRO A 22 4.02 16.66 2.85
N ASP A 23 3.18 17.48 3.47
CA ASP A 23 2.93 17.46 4.92
C ASP A 23 2.00 16.31 5.35
N LEU A 24 1.25 15.73 4.40
CA LEU A 24 0.40 14.58 4.68
C LEU A 24 1.25 13.31 4.72
N ARG A 25 1.00 12.45 5.70
CA ARG A 25 1.48 11.06 5.65
C ARG A 25 0.62 10.25 4.67
N LEU A 26 1.15 9.17 4.12
CA LEU A 26 0.47 8.37 3.10
C LEU A 26 -0.92 7.88 3.53
N GLY A 27 -1.03 7.44 4.80
CA GLY A 27 -2.31 7.01 5.36
C GLY A 27 -3.37 8.11 5.38
N GLN A 28 -2.97 9.34 5.69
CA GLN A 28 -3.87 10.50 5.67
C GLN A 28 -4.31 10.82 4.23
N LEU A 29 -3.35 10.87 3.30
CA LEU A 29 -3.61 11.12 1.88
C LEU A 29 -4.65 10.13 1.31
N ILE A 30 -4.50 8.84 1.61
CA ILE A 30 -5.43 7.80 1.15
C ILE A 30 -6.82 8.01 1.74
N VAL A 31 -6.93 8.26 3.05
CA VAL A 31 -8.22 8.46 3.71
C VAL A 31 -8.92 9.72 3.22
N ASP A 32 -8.18 10.81 3.02
CA ASP A 32 -8.69 12.07 2.50
C ASP A 32 -9.18 11.95 1.04
N ALA A 33 -8.51 11.13 0.23
CA ALA A 33 -8.92 10.83 -1.15
C ALA A 33 -10.14 9.90 -1.20
N VAL A 34 -10.19 8.87 -0.34
CA VAL A 34 -11.27 7.88 -0.31
C VAL A 34 -12.55 8.44 0.34
N ARG A 35 -12.41 9.34 1.30
CA ARG A 35 -13.52 9.93 2.09
C ARG A 35 -14.49 8.86 2.61
N PRO A 36 -14.00 7.91 3.44
CA PRO A 36 -14.81 6.81 3.89
C PRO A 36 -15.99 7.33 4.73
N THR A 37 -17.14 6.66 4.61
CA THR A 37 -18.34 7.00 5.40
C THR A 37 -18.20 6.68 6.89
N GLN A 38 -17.20 5.88 7.25
CA GLN A 38 -16.85 5.55 8.63
C GLN A 38 -15.37 5.91 8.90
N PRO A 39 -15.03 6.38 10.10
CA PRO A 39 -13.64 6.65 10.45
C PRO A 39 -12.77 5.39 10.38
N CYS A 40 -11.53 5.55 9.93
CA CYS A 40 -10.51 4.50 9.89
C CYS A 40 -9.20 4.99 10.56
N PRO A 41 -9.21 5.21 11.88
CA PRO A 41 -8.11 5.83 12.61
C PRO A 41 -6.79 5.05 12.49
N GLU A 42 -6.85 3.72 12.37
CA GLU A 42 -5.68 2.85 12.21
C GLU A 42 -4.93 3.12 10.90
N VAL A 43 -5.63 3.56 9.85
CA VAL A 43 -5.05 3.95 8.56
C VAL A 43 -4.68 5.43 8.58
N PHE A 44 -5.56 6.30 9.11
CA PHE A 44 -5.33 7.74 9.11
C PHE A 44 -4.13 8.17 9.98
N HIS A 45 -3.95 7.53 11.14
CA HIS A 45 -2.89 7.92 12.09
C HIS A 45 -1.58 7.19 11.90
N VAL A 46 -1.46 6.27 10.93
CA VAL A 46 -0.20 5.56 10.69
C VAL A 46 0.91 6.55 10.33
N GLN A 47 2.11 6.30 10.85
CA GLN A 47 3.33 7.02 10.46
C GLN A 47 3.94 6.37 9.21
N ASP A 48 4.63 7.14 8.38
CA ASP A 48 5.16 6.61 7.11
C ASP A 48 6.22 5.54 7.34
N GLU A 49 7.04 5.68 8.39
CA GLU A 49 8.03 4.68 8.79
C GLU A 49 7.36 3.36 9.18
N GLY A 50 6.31 3.43 10.00
CA GLY A 50 5.55 2.25 10.42
C GLY A 50 4.73 1.63 9.28
N LEU A 51 4.30 2.42 8.30
CA LEU A 51 3.65 1.90 7.10
C LEU A 51 4.65 1.21 6.17
N LEU A 52 5.83 1.78 5.99
CA LEU A 52 6.90 1.20 5.19
C LEU A 52 7.35 -0.16 5.73
N GLU A 53 7.53 -0.27 7.06
CA GLU A 53 7.85 -1.53 7.74
C GLU A 53 6.79 -2.61 7.43
N ARG A 54 5.51 -2.30 7.68
CA ARG A 54 4.40 -3.24 7.43
C ARG A 54 4.25 -3.64 5.96
N LEU A 55 4.49 -2.73 5.03
CA LEU A 55 4.46 -3.04 3.59
C LEU A 55 5.62 -3.98 3.20
N THR A 56 6.80 -3.77 3.79
CA THR A 56 7.97 -4.62 3.58
C THR A 56 7.71 -6.02 4.13
N GLU A 57 7.24 -6.13 5.36
CA GLU A 57 6.85 -7.40 5.99
C GLU A 57 5.75 -8.13 5.18
N TYR A 58 4.76 -7.40 4.68
CA TYR A 58 3.70 -7.96 3.85
C TYR A 58 4.26 -8.52 2.55
N HIS A 59 5.16 -7.79 1.89
CA HIS A 59 5.83 -8.26 0.67
C HIS A 59 6.68 -9.51 0.93
N GLU A 60 7.40 -9.56 2.04
CA GLU A 60 8.21 -10.72 2.42
C GLU A 60 7.36 -11.95 2.78
N THR A 61 6.29 -11.75 3.56
CA THR A 61 5.38 -12.83 3.97
C THR A 61 4.60 -13.39 2.77
N MET A 62 4.09 -12.51 1.92
CA MET A 62 3.30 -12.91 0.74
C MET A 62 4.17 -13.32 -0.44
N GLY A 63 5.42 -12.83 -0.50
CA GLY A 63 6.45 -13.26 -1.46
C GLY A 63 7.08 -14.61 -1.08
N GLY A 64 7.22 -14.92 0.21
CA GLY A 64 7.68 -16.21 0.73
C GLY A 64 6.70 -17.35 0.47
N ALA A 65 5.40 -17.08 0.51
CA ALA A 65 4.37 -18.05 0.14
C ALA A 65 4.49 -18.53 -1.32
N LYS A 66 5.04 -17.71 -2.22
CA LYS A 66 5.23 -18.08 -3.63
C LYS A 66 6.36 -19.11 -3.84
N GLN A 67 7.40 -19.13 -2.99
CA GLN A 67 8.52 -20.08 -3.14
C GLN A 67 8.22 -21.49 -2.60
N VAL A 68 7.38 -21.61 -1.57
CA VAL A 68 7.01 -22.93 -0.99
C VAL A 68 6.10 -23.72 -1.94
N MET A 69 5.29 -23.05 -2.77
CA MET A 69 4.39 -23.71 -3.73
C MET A 69 5.09 -24.22 -4.99
N ASP A 70 6.23 -23.63 -5.40
CA ASP A 70 7.01 -24.08 -6.57
C ASP A 70 8.01 -25.21 -6.26
N SER A 71 8.37 -25.41 -4.98
CA SER A 71 9.32 -26.46 -4.58
C SER A 71 8.69 -27.84 -4.33
N GLY A 72 7.37 -27.97 -4.49
CA GLY A 72 6.61 -29.22 -4.28
C GLY A 72 6.36 -30.08 -5.52
N ARG A 73 6.96 -29.73 -6.67
CA ARG A 73 6.96 -30.56 -7.89
C ARG A 73 8.39 -31.00 -8.19
N ASN A 74 8.82 -32.08 -7.56
CA ASN A 74 9.82 -32.97 -8.12
C ASN A 74 9.52 -34.40 -7.71
#